data_AF-A0A519ZE19-F1
#
_entry.id   AF-A0A519ZE19-F1
#
_cell.length_a   1.000
_cell.length_b   1.000
_cell.length_c   1.000
_cell.angle_alpha   90.00
_cell.angle_beta   90.00
_cell.angle_gamma   90.00
#
_symmetry.space_group_name_H-M   'P 1'
#
loop_
_entity.id
_entity.type
_entity.pdbx_description
1 polymer ?
#
loop_
_entity_poly.entity_id
_entity_poly.type
_entity_poly.pdbx_seq_one_letter_code
_entity_poly.pdbx_strand_id
1 'polypeptide(L)'
;MGIKAALSRPLAAYTVHRYRQWQRDPAAAQRRLLGELVRTAAGTAFGRAHDLAAVRTPADLAARVPIRDYEALKPYFDRVKAGEADVLWPGRPLYLAKTSGTTSGAKYIPITRASIGNHINGAKDALLHYVAATGRARFLDGRLIFLSGSPELERVGGIPTGRLSGIVNHHVPSYLRRNQLPSYATNCIE
;
A
#
# COMPACT_ATOMS: atom_id res chain seq x y z
N MET A 1 29.98 -8.05 -12.20
CA MET A 1 28.83 -7.63 -11.37
C MET A 1 27.89 -6.88 -12.30
N GLY A 2 26.61 -7.23 -12.36
CA GLY A 2 25.70 -6.55 -13.27
C GLY A 2 25.41 -5.12 -12.83
N ILE A 3 24.87 -4.33 -13.76
CA ILE A 3 24.56 -2.91 -13.55
C ILE A 3 23.58 -2.74 -12.38
N LYS A 4 22.60 -3.64 -12.23
CA LYS A 4 21.61 -3.56 -11.13
C LYS A 4 22.26 -3.77 -9.77
N ALA A 5 23.13 -4.78 -9.63
CA ALA A 5 23.86 -5.02 -8.39
C ALA A 5 24.85 -3.90 -8.03
N ALA A 6 25.49 -3.27 -9.02
CA ALA A 6 26.40 -2.15 -8.79
C ALA A 6 25.64 -0.89 -8.31
N LEU A 7 24.56 -0.52 -9.00
CA LEU A 7 23.77 0.67 -8.69
C LEU A 7 22.90 0.51 -7.44
N SER A 8 22.58 -0.71 -7.02
CA SER A 8 21.73 -0.93 -5.85
C SER A 8 22.42 -0.62 -4.52
N ARG A 9 23.75 -0.69 -4.45
CA ARG A 9 24.51 -0.42 -3.22
C ARG A 9 24.41 1.03 -2.73
N PRO A 10 24.71 2.06 -3.55
CA PRO A 10 24.53 3.44 -3.13
C PRO A 10 23.05 3.76 -2.84
N LEU A 11 22.13 3.23 -3.65
CA LEU A 11 20.69 3.37 -3.41
C LEU A 11 20.28 2.73 -2.08
N ALA A 12 20.80 1.56 -1.74
CA ALA A 12 20.54 0.86 -0.50
C ALA A 12 21.05 1.65 0.71
N ALA A 13 22.27 2.19 0.64
CA ALA A 13 22.82 3.04 1.68
C ALA A 13 21.95 4.29 1.90
N TYR A 14 21.52 4.94 0.82
CA TYR A 14 20.61 6.08 0.87
C TYR A 14 19.24 5.73 1.48
N THR A 15 18.61 4.64 1.05
CA THR A 15 17.33 4.17 1.58
C THR A 15 17.41 3.89 3.08
N VAL A 16 18.41 3.14 3.53
CA VAL A 16 18.61 2.85 4.96
C VAL A 16 18.87 4.14 5.75
N HIS A 17 19.68 5.05 5.21
CA HIS A 17 19.92 6.34 5.85
C HIS A 17 18.63 7.14 6.06
N ARG A 18 17.74 7.18 5.06
CA ARG A 18 16.42 7.82 5.18
C ARG A 18 15.54 7.17 6.25
N TYR A 19 15.54 5.85 6.31
CA TYR A 19 14.76 5.11 7.32
C TYR A 19 15.26 5.42 8.74
N ARG A 20 16.58 5.49 8.92
CA ARG A 20 17.19 5.85 10.21
C ARG A 20 16.72 7.21 10.74
N GLN A 21 16.36 8.17 9.88
CA GLN A 21 15.92 9.50 10.32
C GLN A 21 14.67 9.43 11.20
N TRP A 22 13.66 8.66 10.81
CA TRP A 22 12.43 8.52 11.60
C TRP A 22 12.53 7.41 12.65
N GLN A 23 13.42 6.42 12.47
CA GLN A 23 13.67 5.37 13.46
C GLN A 23 14.40 5.86 14.71
N ARG A 24 15.09 7.02 14.65
CA ARG A 24 15.74 7.64 15.82
C ARG A 24 14.75 8.06 16.90
N ASP A 25 13.56 8.51 16.50
CA ASP A 25 12.46 8.82 17.41
C ASP A 25 11.13 8.32 16.80
N PRO A 26 10.85 7.01 16.95
CA PRO A 26 9.65 6.41 16.37
C PRO A 26 8.38 6.97 16.98
N ALA A 27 8.43 7.39 18.26
CA ALA A 27 7.27 7.96 18.95
C ALA A 27 6.90 9.34 18.35
N ALA A 28 7.88 10.21 18.11
CA ALA A 28 7.64 11.48 17.42
C ALA A 28 7.18 11.27 15.98
N ALA A 29 7.76 10.30 15.26
CA ALA A 29 7.33 9.96 13.91
C ALA A 29 5.85 9.52 13.85
N GLN A 30 5.42 8.65 14.78
CA GLN A 30 4.03 8.21 14.89
C GLN A 30 3.08 9.37 15.25
N ARG A 31 3.46 10.25 16.19
CA ARG A 31 2.64 11.44 16.53
C ARG A 31 2.46 12.38 15.34
N ARG A 32 3.53 12.63 14.58
CA ARG A 32 3.46 13.46 13.36
C ARG A 32 2.54 12.83 12.31
N LEU A 33 2.74 11.53 12.05
CA LEU A 33 1.92 10.78 11.09
C LEU A 33 0.44 10.79 11.50
N LEU A 34 0.14 10.56 12.78
CA LEU A 34 -1.23 10.64 13.30
C LEU A 34 -1.85 12.01 12.98
N GLY A 35 -1.16 13.10 13.32
CA GLY A 35 -1.62 14.45 13.04
C GLY A 35 -1.85 14.74 11.55
N GLU A 36 -1.00 14.23 10.67
CA GLU A 36 -1.18 14.32 9.21
C GLU A 36 -2.43 13.54 8.75
N LEU A 37 -2.59 12.30 9.20
CA LEU A 37 -3.69 11.42 8.80
C LEU A 37 -5.04 11.98 9.26
N VAL A 38 -5.18 12.36 10.53
CA VAL A 38 -6.47 12.83 11.07
C VAL A 38 -6.87 14.19 10.51
N ARG A 39 -5.92 15.10 10.28
CA ARG A 39 -6.21 16.39 9.62
C ARG A 39 -6.64 16.19 8.17
N THR A 40 -5.98 15.29 7.44
CA THR A 40 -6.33 15.00 6.05
C THR A 40 -7.71 14.36 5.95
N ALA A 41 -8.02 13.42 6.85
CA ALA A 41 -9.28 12.69 6.84
C ALA A 41 -10.44 13.45 7.51
N ALA A 42 -10.20 14.55 8.23
CA ALA A 42 -11.22 15.25 9.02
C ALA A 42 -12.47 15.65 8.21
N GLY A 43 -12.28 16.05 6.94
CA GLY A 43 -13.36 16.43 6.03
C GLY A 43 -14.12 15.26 5.38
N THR A 44 -13.79 14.01 5.69
CA THR A 44 -14.47 12.84 5.12
C THR A 44 -15.74 12.49 5.91
N ALA A 45 -16.60 11.64 5.36
CA ALA A 45 -17.78 11.14 6.07
C ALA A 45 -17.39 10.40 7.37
N PHE A 46 -16.35 9.56 7.32
CA PHE A 46 -15.76 8.92 8.50
C PHE A 46 -15.15 9.96 9.44
N GLY A 47 -14.41 10.92 8.90
CA GLY A 47 -13.79 12.00 9.66
C GLY A 47 -14.76 12.81 10.50
N ARG A 48 -15.91 13.19 9.92
CA ARG A 48 -16.99 13.90 10.61
C ARG A 48 -17.70 13.03 11.64
N ALA A 49 -18.02 11.78 11.28
CA ALA A 49 -18.72 10.85 12.18
C ALA A 49 -17.92 10.53 13.45
N HIS A 50 -16.59 10.66 13.39
CA HIS A 50 -15.66 10.35 14.46
C HIS A 50 -14.97 11.57 15.05
N ASP A 51 -15.36 12.78 14.60
CA ASP A 51 -14.76 14.05 15.01
C ASP A 51 -13.21 14.01 15.01
N LEU A 52 -12.64 13.55 13.89
CA LEU A 52 -11.18 13.45 13.73
C LEU A 52 -10.49 14.82 13.78
N ALA A 53 -11.23 15.91 13.53
CA ALA A 53 -10.74 17.28 13.66
C ALA A 53 -10.29 17.61 15.10
N ALA A 54 -10.85 16.97 16.11
CA ALA A 54 -10.51 17.15 17.51
C ALA A 54 -9.39 16.22 18.01
N VAL A 55 -8.93 15.24 17.20
CA VAL A 55 -7.87 14.31 17.61
C VAL A 55 -6.50 15.02 17.63
N ARG A 56 -5.81 14.96 18.77
CA ARG A 56 -4.44 15.48 18.94
C ARG A 56 -3.48 14.42 19.45
N THR A 57 -3.99 13.45 20.19
CA THR A 57 -3.22 12.37 20.82
C THR A 57 -3.75 10.99 20.42
N PRO A 58 -2.96 9.92 20.60
CA PRO A 58 -3.45 8.56 20.43
C PRO A 58 -4.64 8.22 21.33
N ALA A 59 -4.71 8.81 22.54
CA ALA A 59 -5.82 8.62 23.46
C ALA A 59 -7.12 9.23 22.91
N ASP A 60 -7.04 10.43 22.31
CA ASP A 60 -8.19 11.06 21.66
C ASP A 60 -8.72 10.20 20.50
N LEU A 61 -7.80 9.62 19.71
CA LEU A 61 -8.17 8.71 18.62
C LEU A 61 -8.89 7.49 19.16
N ALA A 62 -8.34 6.84 20.19
CA ALA A 62 -8.92 5.62 20.78
C ALA A 62 -10.29 5.87 21.40
N ALA A 63 -10.52 7.04 22.00
CA ALA A 63 -11.81 7.42 22.58
C ALA A 63 -12.89 7.64 21.50
N ARG A 64 -12.50 8.05 20.29
CA ARG A 64 -13.42 8.43 19.21
C ARG A 64 -13.62 7.33 18.18
N VAL A 65 -12.58 6.56 17.89
CA VAL A 65 -12.57 5.51 16.87
C VAL A 65 -12.44 4.15 17.55
N PRO A 66 -13.57 3.44 17.77
CA PRO A 66 -13.52 2.11 18.34
C PRO A 66 -12.87 1.13 17.37
N ILE A 67 -12.19 0.12 17.92
CA ILE A 67 -11.63 -0.99 17.16
C ILE A 67 -12.77 -1.77 16.51
N ARG A 68 -12.63 -2.08 15.22
CA ARG A 68 -13.68 -2.70 14.39
C ARG A 68 -13.07 -3.72 13.44
N ASP A 69 -13.87 -4.72 13.10
CA ASP A 69 -13.59 -5.61 11.99
C ASP A 69 -14.08 -5.01 10.65
N TYR A 70 -13.99 -5.82 9.60
CA TYR A 70 -14.45 -5.40 8.27
C TYR A 70 -15.96 -5.18 8.22
N GLU A 71 -16.75 -6.04 8.88
CA GLU A 71 -18.21 -5.99 8.81
C GLU A 71 -18.75 -4.71 9.46
N ALA A 72 -18.16 -4.30 10.58
CA ALA A 72 -18.50 -3.03 11.24
C ALA A 72 -18.11 -1.79 10.40
N LEU A 73 -17.15 -1.91 9.48
CA LEU A 73 -16.76 -0.84 8.54
C LEU A 73 -17.43 -0.97 7.17
N LYS A 74 -18.14 -2.08 6.92
CA LYS A 74 -18.77 -2.39 5.64
C LYS A 74 -19.68 -1.28 5.11
N PRO A 75 -20.46 -0.54 5.93
CA PRO A 75 -21.26 0.58 5.43
C PRO A 75 -20.42 1.68 4.74
N TYR A 76 -19.20 1.94 5.22
CA TYR A 76 -18.29 2.89 4.56
C TYR A 76 -17.65 2.26 3.31
N PHE A 77 -17.26 0.99 3.37
CA PHE A 77 -16.70 0.30 2.21
C PHE A 77 -17.71 0.16 1.06
N ASP A 78 -18.97 -0.11 1.35
CA ASP A 78 -20.02 -0.22 0.34
C ASP A 78 -20.27 1.12 -0.37
N ARG A 79 -20.26 2.24 0.37
CA ARG A 79 -20.32 3.59 -0.20
C ARG A 79 -19.14 3.88 -1.14
N VAL A 80 -17.92 3.57 -0.69
CA VAL A 80 -16.72 3.69 -1.54
C VAL A 80 -16.81 2.79 -2.77
N LYS A 81 -17.28 1.55 -2.59
CA LYS A 81 -17.48 0.57 -3.67
C LYS A 81 -18.52 1.02 -4.68
N ALA A 82 -19.54 1.77 -4.25
CA ALA A 82 -20.52 2.41 -5.13
C ALA A 82 -19.94 3.63 -5.88
N GLY A 83 -18.72 4.05 -5.57
CA GLY A 83 -18.01 5.15 -6.22
C GLY A 83 -18.12 6.49 -5.51
N GLU A 84 -18.72 6.54 -4.32
CA GLU A 84 -18.84 7.77 -3.52
C GLU A 84 -17.44 8.28 -3.09
N ALA A 85 -17.21 9.58 -3.24
CA ALA A 85 -15.97 10.24 -2.85
C ALA A 85 -16.00 10.67 -1.37
N ASP A 86 -14.84 10.93 -0.79
CA ASP A 86 -14.69 11.57 0.54
C ASP A 86 -15.35 10.77 1.68
N VAL A 87 -15.44 9.44 1.55
CA VAL A 87 -16.06 8.58 2.57
C VAL A 87 -15.08 8.22 3.69
N LEU A 88 -14.01 7.49 3.36
CA LEU A 88 -12.96 7.04 4.31
C LEU A 88 -11.66 7.85 4.19
N TRP A 89 -11.42 8.43 3.01
CA TRP A 89 -10.25 9.22 2.68
C TRP A 89 -10.67 10.27 1.63
N PRO A 90 -10.00 11.43 1.53
CA PRO A 90 -10.35 12.42 0.52
C PRO A 90 -10.29 11.88 -0.91
N GLY A 91 -11.29 12.24 -1.71
CA GLY A 91 -11.50 11.81 -3.08
C GLY A 91 -11.97 10.36 -3.21
N ARG A 92 -11.77 9.79 -4.41
CA ARG A 92 -12.03 8.38 -4.72
C ARG A 92 -10.72 7.58 -4.67
N PRO A 93 -10.74 6.31 -4.23
CA PRO A 93 -9.55 5.48 -4.29
C PRO A 93 -9.12 5.23 -5.74
N LEU A 94 -7.82 4.96 -5.92
CA LEU A 94 -7.27 4.57 -7.23
C LEU A 94 -7.70 3.15 -7.61
N TYR A 95 -7.74 2.25 -6.63
CA TYR A 95 -8.12 0.86 -6.82
C TYR A 95 -8.97 0.34 -5.66
N LEU A 96 -9.71 -0.74 -5.90
CA LEU A 96 -10.20 -1.63 -4.85
C LEU A 96 -9.40 -2.93 -4.87
N ALA A 97 -8.70 -3.23 -3.79
CA ALA A 97 -8.07 -4.53 -3.60
C ALA A 97 -9.13 -5.54 -3.13
N LYS A 98 -9.39 -6.54 -3.95
CA LYS A 98 -10.32 -7.65 -3.67
C LYS A 98 -9.56 -8.78 -3.00
N THR A 99 -9.96 -9.14 -1.78
CA THR A 99 -9.39 -10.32 -1.08
C THR A 99 -10.07 -11.59 -1.57
N SER A 100 -9.38 -12.74 -1.48
CA SER A 100 -10.03 -14.04 -1.73
C SER A 100 -11.16 -14.18 -0.73
N GLY A 101 -12.33 -14.60 -1.18
CA GLY A 101 -13.50 -14.75 -0.31
C GLY A 101 -13.18 -15.68 0.85
N THR A 102 -13.36 -15.16 2.07
CA THR A 102 -13.62 -15.99 3.25
C THR A 102 -15.09 -16.38 3.23
N THR A 103 -15.55 -17.15 4.22
CA THR A 103 -16.95 -17.59 4.37
C THR A 103 -18.00 -16.46 4.30
N SER A 104 -17.60 -15.20 4.50
CA SER A 104 -18.44 -13.98 4.43
C SER A 104 -18.43 -13.25 3.08
N GLY A 105 -17.82 -13.81 2.03
CA GLY A 105 -17.73 -13.19 0.70
C GLY A 105 -16.46 -12.34 0.49
N ALA A 106 -16.37 -11.71 -0.68
CA ALA A 106 -15.19 -10.94 -1.08
C ALA A 106 -15.16 -9.55 -0.40
N LYS A 107 -14.02 -9.20 0.22
CA LYS A 107 -13.80 -7.88 0.83
C LYS A 107 -13.15 -6.94 -0.20
N TYR A 108 -13.53 -5.67 -0.15
CA TYR A 108 -13.03 -4.62 -1.05
C TYR A 108 -12.32 -3.54 -0.23
N ILE A 109 -10.99 -3.54 -0.30
CA ILE A 109 -10.14 -2.63 0.48
C ILE A 109 -9.71 -1.45 -0.43
N PRO A 110 -10.07 -0.21 -0.11
CA PRO A 110 -9.67 0.96 -0.91
C PRO A 110 -8.16 1.20 -0.89
N ILE A 111 -7.55 1.35 -2.06
CA ILE A 111 -6.15 1.77 -2.22
C ILE A 111 -6.14 3.19 -2.76
N THR A 112 -5.59 4.12 -1.99
CA THR A 112 -5.62 5.55 -2.31
C THR A 112 -4.36 5.98 -3.05
N ARG A 113 -4.39 7.18 -3.64
CA ARG A 113 -3.19 7.80 -4.22
C ARG A 113 -2.10 8.03 -3.17
N ALA A 114 -2.48 8.26 -1.91
CA ALA A 114 -1.54 8.43 -0.81
C ALA A 114 -0.89 7.11 -0.38
N SER A 115 -1.60 5.97 -0.47
CA SER A 115 -1.07 4.68 0.00
C SER A 115 -0.38 3.83 -1.07
N ILE A 116 -0.66 4.04 -2.37
CA ILE A 116 -0.11 3.18 -3.44
C ILE A 116 1.42 3.13 -3.44
N GLY A 117 2.08 4.27 -3.15
CA GLY A 117 3.53 4.35 -3.03
C GLY A 117 4.09 3.46 -1.91
N ASN A 118 3.34 3.25 -0.83
CA ASN A 118 3.78 2.39 0.28
C ASN A 118 3.82 0.91 -0.13
N HIS A 119 2.85 0.46 -0.94
CA HIS A 119 2.83 -0.91 -1.46
C HIS A 119 4.00 -1.20 -2.41
N ILE A 120 4.32 -0.23 -3.28
CA ILE A 120 5.40 -0.38 -4.27
C ILE A 120 6.78 -0.25 -3.60
N ASN A 121 6.96 0.79 -2.79
CA ASN A 121 8.25 1.07 -2.17
C ASN A 121 8.59 0.07 -1.06
N GLY A 122 7.62 -0.44 -0.31
CA GLY A 122 7.88 -1.39 0.78
C GLY A 122 8.64 -2.63 0.31
N ALA A 123 8.23 -3.26 -0.80
CA ALA A 123 8.91 -4.43 -1.34
C ALA A 123 10.33 -4.10 -1.84
N LYS A 124 10.48 -2.98 -2.57
CA LYS A 124 11.77 -2.50 -3.06
C LYS A 124 12.72 -2.19 -1.91
N ASP A 125 12.25 -1.46 -0.90
CA ASP A 125 13.04 -1.00 0.23
C ASP A 125 13.47 -2.19 1.12
N ALA A 126 12.63 -3.22 1.28
CA ALA A 126 13.04 -4.45 1.96
C ALA A 126 14.25 -5.13 1.31
N LEU A 127 14.27 -5.23 -0.03
CA LEU A 127 15.41 -5.78 -0.77
C LEU A 127 16.66 -4.89 -0.61
N LEU A 128 16.49 -3.58 -0.63
CA LEU A 128 17.58 -2.63 -0.43
C LEU A 128 18.16 -2.70 1.00
N HIS A 129 17.31 -2.88 2.01
CA HIS A 129 17.75 -3.12 3.39
C HIS A 129 18.59 -4.40 3.49
N TYR A 130 18.19 -5.48 2.82
CA TYR A 130 19.00 -6.70 2.75
C TYR A 130 20.37 -6.45 2.09
N VAL A 131 20.41 -5.72 0.98
CA VAL A 131 21.67 -5.36 0.29
C VAL A 131 22.57 -4.53 1.20
N ALA A 132 22.01 -3.54 1.90
CA ALA A 132 22.77 -2.70 2.83
C ALA A 132 23.32 -3.51 4.03
N ALA A 133 22.54 -4.44 4.55
CA ALA A 133 22.94 -5.24 5.71
C ALA A 133 23.99 -6.33 5.38
N THR A 134 23.92 -6.91 4.18
CA THR A 134 24.72 -8.09 3.82
C THR A 134 25.79 -7.84 2.75
N GLY A 135 25.71 -6.72 2.02
CA GLY A 135 26.51 -6.46 0.82
C GLY A 135 26.16 -7.35 -0.39
N ARG A 136 25.22 -8.29 -0.24
CA ARG A 136 24.84 -9.28 -1.25
C ARG A 136 23.80 -8.69 -2.21
N ALA A 137 24.28 -8.16 -3.33
CA ALA A 137 23.42 -7.56 -4.37
C ALA A 137 23.26 -8.41 -5.64
N ARG A 138 24.01 -9.52 -5.77
CA ARG A 138 24.11 -10.31 -7.01
C ARG A 138 22.76 -10.88 -7.47
N PHE A 139 21.85 -11.17 -6.53
CA PHE A 139 20.53 -11.71 -6.84
C PHE A 139 19.68 -10.76 -7.70
N LEU A 140 19.94 -9.44 -7.66
CA LEU A 140 19.22 -8.44 -8.46
C LEU A 140 19.51 -8.55 -9.95
N ASP A 141 20.66 -9.14 -10.32
CA ASP A 141 21.02 -9.40 -11.70
C ASP A 141 20.38 -10.71 -12.23
N GLY A 142 19.87 -11.56 -11.34
CA GLY A 142 19.26 -12.85 -11.67
C GLY A 142 17.81 -12.75 -12.11
N ARG A 143 17.19 -13.90 -12.35
CA ARG A 143 15.74 -14.00 -12.57
C ARG A 143 15.00 -13.98 -11.23
N LEU A 144 13.90 -13.26 -11.17
CA LEU A 144 13.04 -13.14 -9.98
C LEU A 144 11.71 -13.85 -10.27
N ILE A 145 11.38 -14.89 -9.51
CA ILE A 145 10.03 -15.45 -9.54
C ILE A 145 9.16 -14.60 -8.61
N PHE A 146 8.11 -14.01 -9.16
CA PHE A 146 7.11 -13.23 -8.45
C PHE A 146 5.75 -13.91 -8.61
N LEU A 147 5.34 -14.60 -7.56
CA LEU A 147 4.05 -15.27 -7.50
C LEU A 147 2.98 -14.26 -7.10
N SER A 148 2.33 -13.67 -8.10
CA SER A 148 1.24 -12.71 -7.92
C SER A 148 -0.10 -13.31 -8.35
N GLY A 149 -1.19 -12.91 -7.71
CA GLY A 149 -2.52 -13.06 -8.30
C GLY A 149 -2.68 -12.27 -9.60
N SER A 150 -3.70 -12.64 -10.39
CA SER A 150 -3.94 -12.08 -11.72
C SER A 150 -3.85 -10.55 -11.75
N PRO A 151 -3.13 -9.96 -12.72
CA PRO A 151 -3.04 -8.52 -12.92
C PRO A 151 -4.29 -7.93 -13.58
N GLU A 152 -5.25 -8.76 -13.99
CA GLU A 152 -6.48 -8.29 -14.60
C GLU A 152 -7.33 -7.50 -13.60
N LEU A 153 -7.93 -6.43 -14.11
CA LEU A 153 -8.74 -5.52 -13.33
C LEU A 153 -10.16 -5.50 -13.88
N GLU A 154 -11.12 -5.76 -13.00
CA GLU A 154 -12.52 -5.47 -13.24
C GLU A 154 -12.84 -4.01 -12.86
N ARG A 155 -14.08 -3.56 -13.06
CA ARG A 155 -14.55 -2.25 -12.56
C ARG A 155 -15.73 -2.43 -11.63
N VAL A 156 -15.64 -1.81 -10.46
CA VAL A 156 -16.71 -1.79 -9.46
C VAL A 156 -16.96 -0.34 -9.06
N GLY A 157 -18.18 0.16 -9.25
CA GLY A 157 -18.49 1.59 -9.04
C GLY A 157 -17.60 2.53 -9.86
N GLY A 158 -17.17 2.08 -11.05
CA GLY A 158 -16.22 2.79 -11.90
C GLY A 158 -14.75 2.74 -11.46
N ILE A 159 -14.43 2.09 -10.32
CA ILE A 159 -13.07 2.00 -9.76
C ILE A 159 -12.41 0.69 -10.25
N PRO A 160 -11.17 0.73 -10.78
CA PRO A 160 -10.42 -0.48 -11.12
C PRO A 160 -10.23 -1.39 -9.90
N THR A 161 -10.55 -2.67 -10.05
CA THR A 161 -10.66 -3.62 -8.93
C THR A 161 -9.95 -4.91 -9.27
N GLY A 162 -9.17 -5.46 -8.34
CA GLY A 162 -8.42 -6.70 -8.58
C GLY A 162 -7.64 -7.17 -7.36
N ARG A 163 -6.80 -8.19 -7.52
CA ARG A 163 -5.92 -8.67 -6.45
C ARG A 163 -4.85 -7.62 -6.15
N LEU A 164 -4.51 -7.40 -4.88
CA LEU A 164 -3.49 -6.39 -4.52
C LEU A 164 -2.15 -6.63 -5.22
N SER A 165 -1.70 -7.88 -5.28
CA SER A 165 -0.48 -8.30 -6.00
C SER A 165 -0.57 -8.07 -7.51
N GLY A 166 -1.77 -8.17 -8.08
CA GLY A 166 -2.03 -7.87 -9.48
C GLY A 166 -2.03 -6.36 -9.76
N ILE A 167 -2.63 -5.57 -8.86
CA ILE A 167 -2.63 -4.10 -8.91
C ILE A 167 -1.19 -3.55 -8.93
N VAL A 168 -0.31 -4.04 -8.05
CA VAL A 168 1.08 -3.55 -8.00
C VAL A 168 1.87 -3.85 -9.28
N ASN A 169 1.53 -4.90 -10.06
CA ASN A 169 2.18 -5.19 -11.34
C ASN A 169 2.02 -4.07 -12.38
N HIS A 170 0.98 -3.24 -12.27
CA HIS A 170 0.75 -2.07 -13.13
C HIS A 170 1.70 -0.91 -12.84
N HIS A 171 2.38 -0.93 -11.68
CA HIS A 171 3.28 0.13 -11.25
C HIS A 171 4.77 -0.24 -11.37
N VAL A 172 5.10 -1.49 -11.70
CA VAL A 172 6.49 -1.89 -11.89
C VAL A 172 6.97 -1.44 -13.28
N PRO A 173 8.03 -0.61 -13.37
CA PRO A 173 8.59 -0.20 -14.66
C PRO A 173 8.94 -1.38 -15.56
N SER A 174 8.66 -1.27 -16.87
CA SER A 174 8.88 -2.35 -17.83
C SER A 174 10.31 -2.90 -17.86
N TYR A 175 11.32 -2.05 -17.66
CA TYR A 175 12.73 -2.46 -17.61
C TYR A 175 13.06 -3.34 -16.39
N LEU A 176 12.31 -3.23 -15.29
CA LEU A 176 12.44 -4.09 -14.11
C LEU A 176 11.67 -5.42 -14.25
N ARG A 177 10.71 -5.49 -15.16
CA ARG A 177 9.93 -6.72 -15.43
C ARG A 177 10.64 -7.70 -16.36
N ARG A 178 11.68 -7.29 -17.09
CA ARG A 178 12.41 -8.14 -18.06
C ARG A 178 13.04 -9.40 -17.45
N ASN A 179 13.39 -9.38 -16.17
CA ASN A 179 13.94 -10.53 -15.46
C ASN A 179 12.94 -11.14 -14.46
N GLN A 180 11.68 -10.70 -14.48
CA GLN A 180 10.61 -11.21 -13.63
C GLN A 180 9.89 -12.36 -14.33
N LEU A 181 9.62 -13.42 -13.59
CA LEU A 181 8.87 -14.60 -14.01
C LEU A 181 7.69 -14.82 -13.05
N PRO A 182 6.59 -15.44 -13.49
CA PRO A 182 6.33 -15.77 -14.88
C PRO A 182 5.93 -14.52 -15.69
N SER A 183 5.73 -14.67 -17.01
CA SER A 183 5.38 -13.54 -17.88
C SER A 183 4.01 -12.93 -17.49
N TYR A 184 3.69 -11.72 -17.97
CA TYR A 184 2.35 -11.14 -17.75
C TYR A 184 1.25 -12.06 -18.28
N ALA A 185 1.39 -12.58 -19.50
CA ALA A 185 0.44 -13.51 -20.10
C ALA A 185 0.26 -14.77 -19.25
N THR A 186 1.34 -15.30 -18.68
CA THR A 186 1.28 -16.46 -17.78
C THR A 186 0.59 -16.12 -16.45
N ASN A 187 0.77 -14.91 -15.92
CA ASN A 187 0.07 -14.46 -14.71
C ASN A 187 -1.44 -14.20 -14.93
N CYS A 188 -1.91 -14.17 -16.18
CA CYS A 188 -3.33 -14.06 -16.53
C CYS A 188 -4.02 -15.42 -16.75
N ILE A 189 -3.31 -16.54 -16.63
CA ILE A 189 -3.92 -17.87 -16.75
C ILE A 189 -4.68 -18.18 -15.46
N GLU A 190 -5.94 -18.62 -15.58
CA GLU A 190 -6.80 -19.09 -14.47
C GLU A 190 -6.50 -20.53 -14.06
#